data_AF-A0A7X9KGG9-F1
#
_entry.id   AF-A0A7X9KGG9-F1
#
_cell.length_a   1.000
_cell.length_b   1.000
_cell.length_c   1.000
_cell.angle_alpha   90.00
_cell.angle_beta   90.00
_cell.angle_gamma   90.00
#
_symmetry.space_group_name_H-M   'P 1'
#
loop_
_entity.id
_entity.type
_entity.pdbx_description
1 polymer ?
#
loop_
_entity_poly.entity_id
_entity_poly.type
_entity_poly.pdbx_seq_one_letter_code
_entity_poly.pdbx_strand_id
1 'polypeptide(L)' 'PTVNKVIVNGVNTAKKHSKARKTNQQGGIIDRDMPVDASNVMLVHKGKPTRVGYQIQPDGTKVRVAKRTGEVIS' A
#
# COMPACT_ATOMS: atom_id res chain seq x y z
N PRO A 1 2.10 8.96 -7.21
CA PRO A 1 0.71 8.76 -7.69
C PRO A 1 -0.05 10.09 -7.73
N THR A 2 -0.86 10.32 -8.77
CA THR A 2 -1.58 11.59 -8.98
C THR A 2 -2.58 11.92 -7.87
N VAL A 3 -3.18 10.90 -7.25
CA VAL A 3 -4.20 11.05 -6.19
C VAL A 3 -3.64 10.80 -4.78
N ASN A 4 -2.37 10.42 -4.64
CA ASN A 4 -1.71 10.10 -3.37
C ASN A 4 -2.47 9.10 -2.45
N LYS A 5 -3.12 8.09 -3.04
CA LYS A 5 -3.83 7.04 -2.28
C LYS A 5 -3.29 5.65 -2.59
N VAL A 6 -3.46 4.74 -1.63
CA VAL A 6 -3.09 3.32 -1.72
C VAL A 6 -4.26 2.43 -1.28
N ILE A 7 -4.38 1.24 -1.85
CA ILE A 7 -5.35 0.23 -1.39
C ILE A 7 -4.58 -0.78 -0.54
N VAL A 8 -5.10 -1.05 0.66
CA VAL A 8 -4.49 -1.99 1.61
C VAL A 8 -5.49 -3.09 1.88
N ASN A 9 -5.06 -4.35 1.73
CA ASN A 9 -5.93 -5.50 1.91
C ASN A 9 -6.52 -5.55 3.33
N GLY A 10 -7.83 -5.68 3.43
CA GLY A 10 -8.55 -5.80 4.72
C GLY A 10 -8.60 -4.51 5.54
N VAL A 11 -8.21 -3.36 4.97
CA VAL A 11 -8.31 -2.04 5.60
C VAL A 11 -9.26 -1.18 4.78
N ASN A 12 -10.13 -0.43 5.46
CA ASN A 12 -11.15 0.42 4.81
C ASN A 12 -12.06 -0.38 3.86
N THR A 13 -12.45 -1.59 4.27
CA THR A 13 -13.31 -2.47 3.46
C THR A 13 -14.76 -1.98 3.50
N ALA A 14 -15.34 -1.76 2.33
CA ALA A 14 -16.73 -1.33 2.17
C ALA A 14 -17.56 -2.39 1.46
N LYS A 15 -18.80 -2.57 1.93
CA LYS A 15 -19.80 -3.40 1.26
C LYS A 15 -20.38 -2.66 0.07
N LYS A 16 -20.05 -3.13 -1.14
CA LYS A 16 -20.55 -2.56 -2.39
C LYS A 16 -21.65 -3.45 -2.97
N HIS A 17 -22.83 -2.87 -3.11
CA HIS A 17 -23.92 -3.49 -3.88
C HIS A 17 -23.55 -3.45 -5.37
N SER A 18 -23.34 -4.61 -5.97
CA SER A 18 -23.00 -4.75 -7.38
C SER A 18 -24.16 -5.37 -8.14
N LYS A 19 -24.68 -4.62 -9.12
CA LYS A 19 -25.67 -5.13 -10.06
C LYS A 19 -24.99 -6.09 -11.04
N ALA A 20 -25.58 -7.26 -11.25
CA ALA A 20 -25.19 -8.18 -12.31
C ALA A 20 -25.25 -7.48 -13.68
N ARG A 21 -24.15 -7.50 -14.44
CA ARG A 21 -24.10 -6.92 -15.81
C ARG A 21 -23.98 -7.95 -16.91
N LYS A 22 -23.60 -9.19 -16.58
CA LYS A 22 -23.50 -10.32 -17.51
C LYS A 22 -24.48 -11.41 -17.08
N THR A 23 -25.02 -12.17 -18.03
CA THR A 23 -26.06 -13.19 -17.81
C THR A 23 -25.66 -14.26 -16.79
N ASN A 24 -24.35 -14.50 -16.61
CA ASN A 24 -23.79 -15.45 -15.63
C ASN A 24 -23.06 -14.79 -14.45
N GLN A 25 -23.30 -13.50 -14.18
CA GLN A 25 -22.77 -12.85 -12.97
C GLN A 25 -23.88 -12.79 -11.92
N GLN A 26 -23.69 -13.48 -10.79
CA GLN A 26 -24.55 -13.27 -9.63
C GLN A 26 -24.39 -11.83 -9.14
N GLY A 27 -25.49 -11.09 -9.06
CA GLY A 27 -25.53 -9.81 -8.35
C GLY A 27 -25.41 -10.05 -6.85
N GLY A 28 -24.90 -9.07 -6.10
CA GLY A 28 -24.76 -9.25 -4.66
C GLY A 28 -23.95 -8.15 -3.98
N ILE A 29 -23.71 -8.38 -2.70
CA ILE A 29 -22.84 -7.54 -1.87
C ILE A 29 -21.42 -8.08 -1.99
N ILE A 30 -20.50 -7.25 -2.47
CA ILE A 30 -19.08 -7.58 -2.59
C ILE A 30 -18.32 -6.72 -1.60
N ASP A 31 -17.43 -7.33 -0.83
CA ASP A 31 -16.48 -6.61 0.02
C ASP A 31 -15.35 -6.06 -0.87
N ARG A 32 -15.10 -4.75 -0.79
CA ARG A 32 -14.07 -4.07 -1.57
C ARG A 32 -13.25 -3.15 -0.69
N ASP A 33 -11.93 -3.34 -0.72
CA ASP A 33 -11.01 -2.46 -0.02
C ASP A 33 -10.94 -1.10 -0.71
N MET A 34 -11.15 -0.05 0.09
CA MET A 34 -11.20 1.32 -0.38
C MET A 34 -9.84 2.01 -0.21
N PRO A 35 -9.52 2.98 -1.08
CA PRO A 35 -8.25 3.68 -0.99
C PRO A 35 -8.12 4.47 0.32
N VAL A 36 -6.91 4.44 0.89
CA VAL A 36 -6.50 5.22 2.06
C VAL A 36 -5.45 6.25 1.61
N ASP A 37 -5.38 7.40 2.27
CA ASP A 37 -4.33 8.39 1.98
C ASP A 37 -2.94 7.80 2.25
N ALA A 38 -2.00 7.98 1.31
CA ALA A 38 -0.66 7.42 1.42
C ALA A 38 0.14 8.01 2.60
N SER A 39 -0.24 9.17 3.14
CA SER A 39 0.36 9.75 4.34
C SER A 39 -0.01 9.00 5.64
N ASN A 40 -1.11 8.24 5.63
CA ASN A 40 -1.59 7.48 6.79
C ASN A 40 -0.96 6.08 6.91
N VAL A 41 -0.06 5.71 5.99
CA VAL A 41 0.63 4.42 6.02
C VAL A 41 2.14 4.62 6.18
N MET A 42 2.78 3.68 6.87
CA MET A 42 4.23 3.66 7.04
C MET A 42 4.79 2.29 6.67
N LEU A 43 6.03 2.28 6.17
CA LEU A 43 6.76 1.05 5.95
C LEU A 43 7.09 0.41 7.30
N VAL A 44 6.83 -0.90 7.42
CA VAL A 44 7.22 -1.68 8.59
C VAL A 44 8.53 -2.40 8.28
N HIS A 45 9.55 -2.16 9.11
CA HIS A 45 10.82 -2.86 9.04
C HIS A 45 11.12 -3.52 10.39
N LYS A 46 11.31 -4.84 10.39
CA LYS A 46 11.51 -5.66 11.59
C LYS A 46 10.42 -5.42 12.65
N GLY A 47 9.15 -5.47 12.21
CA GLY A 47 7.97 -5.36 13.08
C GLY A 47 7.69 -3.97 13.64
N LYS A 48 8.46 -2.93 13.28
CA LYS A 48 8.20 -1.55 13.73
C LYS A 48 8.15 -0.59 12.54
N PRO A 49 7.30 0.46 12.61
CA PRO A 49 7.21 1.46 11.56
C PRO A 49 8.52 2.25 11.42
N THR A 50 8.88 2.60 10.19
CA THR A 50 10.07 3.41 9.88
C THR A 50 9.81 4.36 8.71
N ARG A 51 10.47 5.51 8.71
CA ARG A 51 10.55 6.38 7.53
C ARG A 51 11.57 5.84 6.53
N VAL A 52 11.34 6.12 5.25
CA VAL A 52 12.27 5.81 4.15
C VAL A 52 13.29 6.93 4.02
N GLY A 53 14.57 6.55 3.90
CA GLY A 53 15.68 7.39 3.48
C GLY A 53 16.29 6.86 2.19
N TYR A 54 17.31 7.56 1.68
CA TYR A 54 18.05 7.14 0.50
C TYR A 54 19.54 7.21 0.79
N GLN A 55 20.29 6.23 0.26
CA GLN A 55 21.74 6.19 0.29
C GLN A 55 22.25 5.83 -1.10
N ILE A 56 23.39 6.41 -1.48
CA ILE A 56 24.11 6.07 -2.70
C ILE A 56 25.19 5.08 -2.32
N GLN A 57 25.18 3.91 -2.96
CA GLN A 57 26.20 2.89 -2.77
C GLN A 57 27.48 3.25 -3.55
N PRO A 58 28.63 2.61 -3.23
CA PRO A 58 29.90 2.88 -3.91
C PRO A 58 29.87 2.62 -5.43
N ASP A 59 28.95 1.76 -5.89
CA ASP A 59 28.69 1.46 -7.30
C ASP A 59 27.84 2.53 -8.01
N GLY A 60 27.43 3.59 -7.30
CA GLY A 60 26.59 4.67 -7.79
C GLY A 60 25.09 4.39 -7.72
N THR A 61 24.65 3.22 -7.24
CA THR A 61 23.23 2.87 -7.17
C THR A 61 22.54 3.56 -5.99
N LYS A 62 21.32 4.08 -6.23
CA LYS A 62 20.51 4.72 -5.19
C LYS A 62 19.58 3.70 -4.56
N VAL A 63 19.84 3.36 -3.30
CA VAL A 63 19.02 2.42 -2.53
C VAL A 63 18.16 3.14 -1.50
N ARG A 64 17.03 2.52 -1.14
CA ARG A 64 16.19 2.95 -0.03
C ARG A 64 16.72 2.34 1.26
N VAL A 65 16.70 3.12 2.33
CA VAL A 65 17.15 2.69 3.67
C VAL A 65 16.08 2.97 4.72
N ALA A 66 15.93 2.06 5.67
CA ALA A 66 15.08 2.25 6.82
C ALA A 66 15.76 3.24 7.77
N LYS A 67 15.25 4.48 7.89
CA LYS A 67 15.90 5.51 8.71
C LYS A 67 16.12 5.10 10.17
N ARG A 68 15.31 4.18 10.69
CA ARG A 68 15.39 3.70 12.07
C ARG A 68 16.56 2.74 12.32
N THR A 69 16.93 1.92 11.33
CA THR A 69 17.97 0.88 11.48
C THR A 69 19.18 1.09 10.58
N GLY A 70 19.09 1.96 9.58
CA GLY A 70 20.11 2.15 8.55
C GLY A 70 20.16 1.02 7.51
N GLU A 71 19.34 -0.02 7.67
CA GLU A 71 19.37 -1.18 6.79
C GLU A 71 18.69 -0.88 5.46
N VAL A 72 19.24 -1.48 4.40
CA VAL A 72 18.67 -1.39 3.05
C VAL A 72 17.32 -2.09 3.04
N ILE A 73 16.33 -1.38 2.50
CA ILE A 73 14.97 -1.86 2.29
C ILE A 73 14.74 -1.88 0.78
N SER A 74 14.74 -3.09 0.21
CA SER A 74 14.39 -3.27 -1.19
C SER A 74 12.89 -3.15 -1.43
#